data_AF-A0A3C0FYG6-F1
#
_entry.id   AF-A0A3C0FYG6-F1
#
_cell.length_a   1.000
_cell.length_b   1.000
_cell.length_c   1.000
_cell.angle_alpha   90.00
_cell.angle_beta   90.00
_cell.angle_gamma   90.00
#
_symmetry.space_group_name_H-M   'P 1'
#
loop_
_entity.id
_entity.type
_entity.pdbx_description
1 polymer ?
#
loop_
_entity_poly.entity_id
_entity_poly.type
_entity_poly.pdbx_seq_one_letter_code
_entity_poly.pdbx_strand_id
1 'polypeptide(L)' 'MPGYGAKLPLIIDGQDGPYSLVNDYATLMRQNLKMLLLTAPGERMMIPSYGVGLRNFLFENRGPKN' A
#
# COMPACT_ATOMS: atom_id res chain seq x y z
N MET A 1 -7.61 21.43 -6.64
CA MET A 1 -6.19 21.26 -6.30
C MET A 1 -5.74 19.95 -6.89
N PRO A 2 -4.53 19.82 -7.44
CA PRO A 2 -4.05 18.52 -7.91
C PRO A 2 -3.98 17.56 -6.71
N GLY A 3 -4.57 16.37 -6.84
CA GLY A 3 -4.49 15.35 -5.79
C GLY A 3 -3.06 14.84 -5.58
N TYR A 4 -2.79 14.27 -4.42
CA TYR A 4 -1.46 13.78 -4.03
C TYR A 4 -1.05 12.47 -4.72
N GLY A 5 -2.01 11.76 -5.32
CA GLY A 5 -1.79 10.49 -6.00
C GLY A 5 -3.11 9.78 -6.31
N ALA A 6 -3.05 8.70 -7.08
CA ALA A 6 -4.23 7.89 -7.40
C ALA A 6 -4.80 7.22 -6.14
N LYS A 7 -6.13 7.25 -5.99
CA LYS A 7 -6.82 6.54 -4.92
C LYS A 7 -6.93 5.06 -5.27
N LEU A 8 -6.65 4.19 -4.30
CA LEU A 8 -6.76 2.74 -4.44
C LEU A 8 -7.96 2.21 -3.64
N PRO A 9 -8.76 1.29 -4.21
CA PRO A 9 -8.65 0.73 -5.57
C PRO A 9 -8.93 1.78 -6.65
N LEU A 10 -8.39 1.56 -7.86
CA LEU A 10 -8.64 2.44 -9.00
C LEU A 10 -10.11 2.32 -9.42
N ILE A 11 -10.86 3.41 -9.23
CA ILE A 11 -12.27 3.51 -9.61
C ILE A 11 -12.38 4.60 -10.65
N ILE A 12 -13.14 4.31 -11.70
CA ILE A 12 -13.46 5.30 -12.73
C ILE A 12 -14.54 6.22 -12.19
N ASP A 13 -14.19 7.50 -12.03
CA ASP A 13 -15.08 8.55 -11.52
C ASP A 13 -14.67 9.87 -12.16
N GLY A 14 -15.64 10.69 -12.56
CA GLY A 14 -15.45 11.90 -13.36
C GLY A 14 -15.00 13.13 -12.58
N GLN A 15 -14.86 13.05 -11.25
CA GLN A 15 -14.60 14.22 -10.40
C GLN A 15 -13.19 14.79 -10.55
N ASP A 16 -12.17 13.93 -10.57
CA ASP A 16 -10.74 14.32 -10.61
C ASP A 16 -10.06 13.99 -11.95
N GLY A 17 -10.84 13.62 -12.98
CA GLY A 17 -10.36 13.07 -14.25
C GLY A 17 -11.02 11.73 -14.54
N PRO A 18 -10.33 10.75 -15.16
CA PRO A 18 -10.87 9.40 -15.34
C PRO A 18 -10.77 8.53 -14.07
N TYR A 19 -9.95 8.90 -13.08
CA TYR A 19 -9.76 8.15 -11.83
C TYR A 19 -9.77 9.09 -10.63
N SER A 20 -10.33 8.63 -9.50
CA SER A 20 -10.32 9.40 -8.25
C SER A 20 -8.90 9.59 -7.69
N LEU A 21 -8.63 10.77 -7.13
CA LEU A 21 -7.36 11.08 -6.49
C LEU A 21 -7.51 11.15 -4.96
N VAL A 22 -6.37 11.06 -4.26
CA VAL A 22 -6.29 11.28 -2.80
C VAL A 22 -6.02 12.75 -2.53
N ASN A 23 -6.90 13.39 -1.76
CA ASN A 23 -6.87 14.83 -1.54
C ASN A 23 -6.51 15.22 -0.09
N ASP A 24 -6.24 14.25 0.79
CA ASP A 24 -5.83 14.49 2.18
C ASP A 24 -4.68 13.59 2.63
N TYR A 25 -3.86 14.09 3.57
CA TYR A 25 -2.67 13.39 4.05
C TYR A 25 -3.00 12.12 4.84
N ALA A 26 -4.11 12.08 5.59
CA ALA A 26 -4.43 10.93 6.43
C ALA A 26 -4.79 9.71 5.57
N THR A 27 -5.57 9.92 4.51
CA THR A 27 -5.89 8.90 3.49
C THR A 27 -4.64 8.48 2.73
N LEU A 28 -3.79 9.44 2.34
CA LEU A 28 -2.53 9.15 1.64
C LEU A 28 -1.61 8.25 2.48
N MET A 29 -1.38 8.61 3.75
CA MET A 29 -0.56 7.81 4.67
C MET A 29 -1.14 6.42 4.89
N ARG A 30 -2.46 6.32 5.12
CA ARG A 30 -3.13 5.03 5.30
C ARG A 30 -2.99 4.14 4.07
N GLN A 31 -3.17 4.69 2.88
CA GLN A 31 -3.02 3.96 1.62
C GLN A 31 -1.57 3.48 1.44
N ASN A 32 -0.59 4.36 1.61
CA ASN A 32 0.82 4.02 1.44
C ASN A 32 1.29 2.97 2.47
N LEU A 33 0.78 3.02 3.70
CA LEU A 33 1.07 2.01 4.71
C LEU A 33 0.50 0.65 4.33
N LYS A 34 -0.73 0.59 3.81
CA LYS A 34 -1.31 -0.65 3.28
C LYS A 34 -0.46 -1.22 2.13
N MET A 35 -0.02 -0.36 1.21
CA MET A 35 0.85 -0.79 0.11
C MET A 35 2.17 -1.38 0.61
N LEU A 36 2.79 -0.77 1.64
CA LEU A 36 4.03 -1.30 2.21
C LEU A 36 3.84 -2.68 2.88
N LEU A 37 2.75 -2.83 3.66
CA LEU A 37 2.49 -4.06 4.41
C LEU A 37 2.01 -5.23 3.53
N LEU A 38 1.22 -4.92 2.51
CA LEU A 38 0.60 -5.91 1.63
C LEU A 38 1.48 -6.31 0.44
N THR A 39 2.63 -5.66 0.26
CA THR A 39 3.61 -6.01 -0.77
C THR A 39 4.79 -6.77 -0.16
N ALA A 40 5.25 -7.82 -0.83
CA ALA A 40 6.47 -8.52 -0.46
C ALA A 40 7.67 -8.06 -1.32
N PRO A 41 8.90 -8.07 -0.76
CA PRO A 41 10.11 -7.84 -1.53
C PRO A 41 10.16 -8.76 -2.76
N GLY A 42 10.49 -8.18 -3.91
CA GLY A 42 10.50 -8.83 -5.23
C GLY A 42 9.24 -8.61 -6.08
N GLU A 43 8.10 -8.24 -5.49
CA GLU A 43 6.84 -8.03 -6.25
C GLU A 43 6.88 -6.76 -7.13
N ARG A 44 7.66 -5.74 -6.73
CA ARG A 44 7.89 -4.55 -7.55
C ARG A 44 9.11 -4.73 -8.44
N MET A 45 8.87 -4.91 -9.74
CA MET A 45 9.90 -5.16 -10.77
C MET A 45 11.07 -4.17 -10.72
N MET A 46 10.79 -2.87 -10.62
CA MET A 46 11.82 -1.82 -10.62
C MET A 46 12.36 -1.47 -9.23
N ILE A 47 11.73 -1.95 -8.16
CA ILE A 47 12.14 -1.71 -6.77
C ILE A 47 12.00 -3.00 -5.96
N PRO A 48 12.85 -4.01 -6.18
CA PRO A 48 12.69 -5.32 -5.56
C PRO A 48 12.80 -5.29 -4.02
N SER A 49 13.46 -4.27 -3.45
CA SER A 49 13.58 -4.08 -2.00
C SER A 49 12.31 -3.55 -1.32
N TYR A 50 11.29 -3.10 -2.08
CA TYR A 50 10.07 -2.55 -1.51
C TYR A 50 9.12 -3.66 -1.00
N GLY A 51 8.59 -3.46 0.20
CA GLY A 51 7.65 -4.38 0.85
C GLY A 51 8.21 -4.95 2.15
N VAL A 52 7.34 -5.51 2.99
CA VAL A 52 7.74 -6.10 4.28
C VAL A 52 7.75 -7.62 4.23
N GLY A 53 6.99 -8.22 3.32
CA GLY A 53 6.90 -9.69 3.25
C GLY A 53 6.18 -10.28 4.45
N LEU A 54 5.07 -9.66 4.87
CA LEU A 54 4.29 -10.03 6.06
C LEU A 54 3.94 -11.52 6.12
N ARG A 55 3.78 -12.16 4.95
CA ARG A 55 3.55 -13.60 4.80
C ARG A 55 4.61 -14.49 5.43
N ASN A 56 5.85 -14.03 5.60
CA ASN A 56 6.93 -14.80 6.22
C ASN A 56 6.67 -15.06 7.70
N PHE A 57 5.88 -14.19 8.36
CA PHE A 57 5.52 -14.33 9.77
C PHE A 57 4.28 -15.21 9.98
N LEU A 58 3.57 -15.59 8.91
CA LEU A 58 2.40 -16.45 9.02
C LEU A 58 2.86 -17.85 9.43
N PHE A 59 2.18 -18.43 10.42
CA PHE A 59 2.46 -19.75 10.98
C PHE A 59 3.83 -19.91 11.68
N GLU A 60 4.54 -18.82 11.95
CA GLU A 60 5.67 -18.86 12.88
C GLU A 60 5.18 -19.22 14.29
N ASN A 61 5.77 -20.24 14.91
CA ASN A 61 5.48 -20.59 16.29
C ASN A 61 6.03 -19.52 17.24
N ARG A 62 5.21 -18.52 17.57
CA ARG A 62 5.52 -17.52 18.60
C ARG A 62 5.26 -18.08 20.00
N GLY A 63 6.03 -19.10 20.37
CA GLY A 63 6.08 -19.60 21.75
C GLY A 63 6.67 -18.56 22.71
N PRO A 64 6.52 -18.74 24.03
CA PRO A 64 7.10 -17.82 25.01
C PRO A 64 8.62 -17.70 24.76
N LYS A 65 9.09 -16.46 24.61
CA LYS A 65 10.52 -16.16 24.65
C LYS A 65 10.99 -16.40 26.09
N ASN A 66 11.82 -17.42 26.28
CA ASN A 66 12.57 -17.62 27.52
C ASN A 66 13.43 -16.39 27.83
#